data_AF-A0A9D8LQ54-F1
#
_entry.id   AF-A0A9D8LQ54-F1
#
_cell.length_a   1.000
_cell.length_b   1.000
_cell.length_c   1.000
_cell.angle_alpha   90.00
_cell.angle_beta   90.00
_cell.angle_gamma   90.00
#
_symmetry.space_group_name_H-M   'P 1'
#
loop_
_entity.id
_entity.type
_entity.pdbx_description
1 polymer ?
#
loop_
_entity_poly.entity_id
_entity_poly.type
_entity_poly.pdbx_seq_one_letter_code
_entity_poly.pdbx_strand_id
1 'polypeptide(L)' 'MTRPALMTRPALRTQRGNLSPAALRQAYEHYLALAQAAALAGDRIEAERHYQQAEHYLRSLAEDRAA' A
#
# COMPACT_ATOMS: atom_id res chain seq x y z
N MET A 1 42.57 13.49 0.23
CA MET A 1 41.23 14.12 0.19
C MET A 1 40.19 13.03 0.34
N THR A 2 39.70 12.87 1.57
CA THR A 2 38.81 11.79 2.02
C THR A 2 37.36 12.17 1.73
N ARG A 3 36.59 11.31 1.05
CA ARG A 3 35.12 11.41 0.99
C ARG A 3 34.51 10.19 1.67
N PRO A 4 34.09 10.27 2.94
CA PRO A 4 33.21 9.29 3.54
C PRO A 4 31.77 9.83 3.45
N ALA A 5 30.88 9.12 2.76
CA ALA A 5 29.44 9.23 2.98
C ALA A 5 28.70 8.15 2.16
N LEU A 6 28.78 6.91 2.63
CA LEU A 6 27.67 5.97 2.43
C LEU A 6 26.48 6.56 3.19
N MET A 7 25.62 7.31 2.49
CA MET A 7 24.28 7.61 2.98
C MET A 7 23.50 6.29 2.99
N THR A 8 23.67 5.53 4.08
CA THR A 8 22.74 4.48 4.48
C THR A 8 21.39 5.16 4.66
N ARG A 9 20.58 5.17 3.59
CA ARG A 9 19.17 5.52 3.67
C ARG A 9 18.58 4.57 4.71
N PRO A 10 18.06 5.06 5.85
CA PRO A 10 17.42 4.19 6.80
C PRO A 10 16.27 3.50 6.08
N ALA A 11 16.26 2.17 6.15
CA ALA A 11 15.14 1.39 5.71
C ALA A 11 13.90 1.86 6.49
N LEU A 12 13.04 2.68 5.85
CA LEU A 12 11.67 2.91 6.28
C LEU A 12 10.83 1.64 6.06
N ARG A 13 11.36 0.49 6.44
CA ARG A 13 10.69 -0.81 6.41
C ARG A 13 10.39 -1.25 7.83
N THR A 14 9.59 -0.45 8.54
CA THR A 14 9.10 -0.85 9.87
C THR A 14 7.64 -0.47 10.17
N GLN A 15 6.91 0.17 9.25
CA GLN A 15 5.45 0.32 9.44
C GLN A 15 4.62 -0.77 8.75
N ARG A 16 5.24 -1.71 8.03
CA ARG A 16 4.54 -2.75 7.25
C ARG A 16 3.95 -3.89 8.10
N GLY A 17 4.37 -4.04 9.36
CA GLY A 17 4.06 -5.23 10.19
C GLY A 17 3.03 -5.03 11.30
N ASN A 18 2.45 -3.84 11.48
CA ASN A 18 1.61 -3.56 12.66
C ASN A 18 0.10 -3.49 12.38
N LEU A 19 -0.34 -3.68 11.13
CA LEU A 19 -1.77 -3.73 10.81
C LEU A 19 -2.26 -5.16 10.99
N SER A 20 -3.30 -5.35 11.80
CA SER A 20 -3.93 -6.65 11.93
C SER A 20 -4.51 -7.10 10.58
N PRO A 21 -4.60 -8.40 10.30
CA PRO A 21 -5.22 -8.90 9.07
C PRO A 21 -6.66 -8.41 8.85
N ALA A 22 -7.39 -8.05 9.91
CA ALA A 22 -8.70 -7.41 9.80
C ALA A 22 -8.61 -5.96 9.29
N ALA A 23 -7.66 -5.18 9.82
CA ALA A 23 -7.41 -3.82 9.36
C ALA A 23 -6.91 -3.78 7.89
N LEU A 24 -6.08 -4.76 7.49
CA LEU A 24 -5.63 -4.92 6.10
C LEU A 24 -6.81 -5.18 5.14
N ARG A 25 -7.76 -6.06 5.53
CA ARG A 25 -8.98 -6.31 4.74
C ARG A 25 -9.85 -5.07 4.62
N GLN A 26 -10.07 -4.35 5.73
CA GLN A 26 -10.88 -3.13 5.72
C GLN A 26 -10.26 -2.05 4.82
N ALA A 27 -8.93 -1.88 4.86
CA ALA A 27 -8.22 -0.95 3.98
C ALA A 27 -8.37 -1.35 2.49
N TYR A 28 -8.23 -2.64 2.18
CA TYR A 28 -8.45 -3.16 0.83
C TYR A 28 -9.86 -2.83 0.30
N GLU A 29 -10.90 -3.15 1.08
CA GLU A 29 -12.30 -2.89 0.71
C GLU A 29 -12.57 -1.39 0.54
N HIS A 30 -12.00 -0.56 1.42
CA HIS A 30 -12.13 0.90 1.33
C HIS A 30 -11.56 1.46 0.02
N TYR A 31 -10.33 1.07 -0.35
CA TYR A 31 -9.71 1.56 -1.58
C TYR A 31 -10.38 0.99 -2.84
N LEU A 32 -10.93 -0.23 -2.78
CA LEU A 32 -11.77 -0.75 -3.87
C LEU A 32 -13.02 0.12 -4.10
N ALA A 33 -13.70 0.53 -3.03
CA ALA A 33 -14.90 1.38 -3.15
C ALA A 33 -14.54 2.75 -3.74
N LEU A 34 -13.42 3.35 -3.31
CA LEU A 34 -12.93 4.62 -3.87
C LEU A 34 -12.55 4.49 -5.34
N ALA A 35 -11.88 3.41 -5.73
CA ALA A 35 -11.50 3.16 -7.12
C ALA A 35 -12.73 3.05 -8.03
N GLN A 36 -13.76 2.33 -7.57
CA GLN A 36 -15.02 2.20 -8.30
C GLN A 36 -15.75 3.53 -8.40
N ALA A 37 -15.81 4.31 -7.32
CA ALA A 37 -16.42 5.64 -7.35
C ALA A 37 -15.71 6.59 -8.32
N ALA A 38 -14.38 6.61 -8.31
CA ALA A 38 -13.58 7.41 -9.24
C ALA A 38 -13.78 6.97 -10.70
N ALA A 39 -13.83 5.65 -10.96
CA ALA A 39 -14.09 5.11 -12.28
C ALA A 39 -15.49 5.50 -12.80
N LEU A 40 -16.52 5.45 -11.95
CA LEU A 40 -17.88 5.87 -12.28
C LEU A 40 -17.97 7.39 -12.54
N ALA A 41 -17.17 8.18 -11.84
CA ALA A 41 -17.04 9.62 -12.08
C ALA A 41 -16.24 9.95 -13.35
N GLY A 42 -15.65 8.96 -14.02
CA GLY A 42 -14.79 9.14 -15.19
C GLY A 42 -13.34 9.54 -14.87
N ASP A 43 -12.98 9.62 -13.59
CA ASP A 43 -11.60 9.90 -13.17
C ASP A 43 -10.76 8.62 -13.19
N ARG A 44 -10.25 8.29 -14.38
CA ARG A 44 -9.50 7.06 -14.61
C ARG A 44 -8.14 7.04 -13.90
N ILE A 45 -7.54 8.20 -13.64
CA ILE A 45 -6.22 8.30 -13.00
C ILE A 45 -6.36 8.06 -11.50
N GLU A 46 -7.33 8.71 -10.83
CA GLU A 46 -7.58 8.43 -9.41
C GLU A 46 -8.11 7.01 -9.20
N ALA A 47 -8.92 6.47 -10.13
CA ALA A 47 -9.33 5.07 -10.08
C ALA A 47 -8.12 4.11 -10.07
N GLU A 48 -7.17 4.28 -11.00
CA GLU A 48 -5.96 3.45 -11.08
C GLU A 48 -5.10 3.58 -9.81
N ARG A 49 -4.94 4.80 -9.30
CA ARG A 49 -4.22 5.04 -8.05
C ARG A 49 -4.84 4.28 -6.88
N HIS A 50 -6.17 4.33 -6.73
CA HIS A 50 -6.87 3.59 -5.69
C HIS A 50 -6.78 2.07 -5.88
N TYR A 51 -6.84 1.58 -7.13
CA TYR A 51 -6.62 0.15 -7.41
C TYR A 51 -5.22 -0.32 -6.99
N GLN A 52 -4.17 0.43 -7.31
CA GLN A 52 -2.81 0.10 -6.86
C GLN A 52 -2.70 0.05 -5.33
N GLN A 53 -3.41 0.95 -4.65
CA GLN A 53 -3.47 0.96 -3.19
C GLN A 53 -4.18 -0.28 -2.64
N ALA A 54 -5.31 -0.68 -3.24
CA ALA A 54 -6.02 -1.91 -2.89
C ALA A 54 -5.12 -3.15 -3.11
N GLU A 55 -4.46 -3.26 -4.25
CA GLU A 55 -3.50 -4.34 -4.54
C GLU A 55 -2.38 -4.42 -3.52
N HIS A 56 -1.89 -3.27 -3.02
CA HIS A 56 -0.89 -3.24 -1.97
C HIS A 56 -1.38 -3.92 -0.69
N TYR A 57 -2.58 -3.59 -0.21
CA TYR A 57 -3.14 -4.22 1.00
C TYR A 57 -3.46 -5.70 0.80
N LEU A 58 -3.92 -6.09 -0.39
CA LEU A 58 -4.15 -7.49 -0.72
C LEU A 58 -2.85 -8.30 -0.64
N ARG A 59 -1.75 -7.76 -1.18
CA ARG A 59 -0.43 -8.39 -1.10
C ARG A 59 0.05 -8.51 0.35
N SER A 60 -0.10 -7.45 1.15
CA SER A 60 0.27 -7.49 2.56
C SER A 60 -0.57 -8.46 3.38
N LEU A 61 -1.86 -8.62 3.07
CA LEU A 61 -2.71 -9.65 3.69
C LEU A 61 -2.25 -11.07 3.32
N ALA A 62 -1.78 -11.28 2.08
CA ALA A 62 -1.22 -12.56 1.66
C ALA A 62 0.12 -12.86 2.35
N GLU A 63 0.97 -11.84 2.52
CA GLU A 63 2.23 -11.94 3.27
C GLU A 63 1.99 -12.27 4.75
N ASP A 64 1.00 -11.63 5.40
CA ASP A 64 0.62 -11.90 6.80
C ASP A 64 0.08 -13.32 7.01
N ARG A 65 -0.67 -13.87 6.04
CA ARG A 65 -1.17 -15.25 6.09
C ARG A 65 -0.10 -16.32 5.83
N ALA A 66 1.00 -15.95 5.17
CA ALA A 66 2.08 -16.86 4.81
C ALA A 66 3.21 -16.89 5.85
N ALA A 67 3.19 -15.94 6.81
CA ALA A 67 4.12 -15.83 7.92
C ALA A 67 3.66 -16.69 9.12
#